data_AF-A0A2E7UMH2-F1
#
_entry.id   AF-A0A2E7UMH2-F1
#
_cell.length_a   1.000
_cell.length_b   1.000
_cell.length_c   1.000
_cell.angle_alpha   90.00
_cell.angle_beta   90.00
_cell.angle_gamma   90.00
#
_symmetry.space_group_name_H-M   'P 1'
#
loop_
_entity.id
_entity.type
_entity.pdbx_description
1 polymer ?
#
loop_
_entity_poly.entity_id
_entity_poly.type
_entity_poly.pdbx_seq_one_letter_code
_entity_poly.pdbx_strand_id
1 'polypeptide(L)'
;MVDYKSNRLDPHQTGRTPAEHFHFAGMQYEMAHHHYFLQYHIYSLALHRYLRMRLGDRYDYRQHFGGVMYLFFRGMTGPDAEDPTQPGGVPGVFTDRPPAEVLSALDSLFDGRGGAA
;
A
#
# COMPACT_ATOMS: atom_id res chain seq x y z
N MET A 1 -0.62 -8.39 -2.19
CA MET A 1 -0.20 -8.41 -0.77
C MET A 1 -1.26 -7.69 0.04
N VAL A 2 -1.59 -8.18 1.24
CA VAL A 2 -2.61 -7.57 2.10
C VAL A 2 -2.03 -7.36 3.50
N ASP A 3 -2.20 -6.17 4.05
CA ASP A 3 -1.86 -5.82 5.43
C ASP A 3 -3.11 -5.27 6.14
N TYR A 4 -3.30 -5.70 7.38
CA TYR A 4 -4.49 -5.47 8.17
C TYR A 4 -4.18 -4.51 9.31
N LYS A 5 -4.86 -3.37 9.36
CA LYS A 5 -4.61 -2.28 10.31
C LYS A 5 -5.77 -2.07 11.25
N SER A 6 -5.53 -2.22 12.55
CA SER A 6 -6.49 -1.95 13.61
C SER A 6 -6.31 -0.54 14.20
N ASN A 7 -5.82 0.43 13.41
CA ASN A 7 -5.53 1.79 13.86
C ASN A 7 -6.81 2.56 14.19
N ARG A 8 -6.74 3.50 15.16
CA ARG A 8 -7.76 4.53 15.35
C ARG A 8 -7.26 5.73 14.58
N LEU A 9 -7.89 6.02 13.45
CA LEU A 9 -7.56 7.17 12.63
C LEU A 9 -8.31 8.37 13.22
N ASP A 10 -7.78 8.90 14.32
CA ASP A 10 -7.93 10.28 14.83
C ASP A 10 -7.16 10.43 16.16
N PRO A 11 -5.81 10.40 16.17
CA PRO A 11 -5.04 10.70 17.37
C PRO A 11 -4.66 12.18 17.50
N HIS A 12 -4.89 13.02 16.48
CA HIS A 12 -4.28 14.36 16.35
C HIS A 12 -5.27 15.53 16.27
N GLN A 13 -6.56 15.31 16.52
CA GLN A 13 -7.56 16.39 16.52
C GLN A 13 -7.56 17.16 15.19
N THR A 14 -7.55 16.45 14.07
CA THR A 14 -7.43 17.06 12.74
C THR A 14 -8.68 17.85 12.32
N GLY A 15 -9.71 17.89 13.18
CA GLY A 15 -11.01 18.52 12.91
C GLY A 15 -11.90 17.70 11.96
N ARG A 16 -11.43 16.54 11.48
CA ARG A 16 -12.19 15.61 10.66
C ARG A 16 -13.05 14.70 11.52
N THR A 17 -14.19 14.31 10.97
CA THR A 17 -15.01 13.25 11.53
C THR A 17 -14.33 11.89 11.36
N PRO A 18 -14.62 10.90 12.23
CA PRO A 18 -14.08 9.55 12.07
C PRO A 18 -14.34 8.94 10.69
N ALA A 19 -15.46 9.26 10.04
CA ALA A 19 -15.76 8.78 8.68
C ALA A 19 -14.80 9.37 7.64
N GLU A 20 -14.51 10.67 7.71
CA GLU A 20 -13.60 11.35 6.77
C GLU A 20 -12.16 10.84 6.85
N HIS A 21 -11.74 10.28 7.99
CA HIS A 21 -10.43 9.63 8.12
C HIS A 21 -10.32 8.34 7.31
N PHE A 22 -11.43 7.67 7.02
CA PHE A 22 -11.46 6.43 6.24
C PHE A 22 -11.80 6.67 4.76
N HIS A 23 -12.05 7.92 4.36
CA HIS A 23 -12.15 8.30 2.94
C HIS A 23 -10.75 8.57 2.35
N PHE A 24 -10.65 8.67 1.03
CA PHE A 24 -9.40 8.75 0.27
C PHE A 24 -8.38 9.73 0.87
N ALA A 25 -8.76 10.98 1.12
CA ALA A 25 -7.82 11.98 1.64
C ALA A 25 -7.34 11.66 3.07
N GLY A 26 -8.20 11.14 3.93
CA GLY A 26 -7.84 10.67 5.27
C GLY A 26 -6.89 9.48 5.20
N MET A 27 -7.21 8.50 4.35
CA MET A 27 -6.39 7.32 4.12
C MET A 27 -4.99 7.68 3.58
N GLN A 28 -4.89 8.62 2.63
CA GLN A 28 -3.61 9.13 2.13
C GLN A 28 -2.77 9.76 3.25
N TYR A 29 -3.39 10.57 4.12
CA TYR A 29 -2.73 11.15 5.27
C TYR A 29 -2.19 10.06 6.22
N GLU A 30 -3.01 9.06 6.54
CA GLU A 30 -2.64 8.00 7.47
C GLU A 30 -1.54 7.08 6.92
N MET A 31 -1.59 6.79 5.62
CA MET A 31 -0.52 6.07 4.92
C MET A 31 0.81 6.81 4.98
N ALA A 32 0.80 8.14 4.84
CA ALA A 32 2.00 8.97 4.97
C ALA A 32 2.46 9.08 6.43
N HIS A 33 1.54 9.38 7.35
CA HIS A 33 1.82 9.63 8.76
C HIS A 33 2.47 8.43 9.46
N HIS A 34 2.05 7.22 9.11
CA HIS A 34 2.61 5.98 9.65
C HIS A 34 3.69 5.34 8.76
N HIS A 35 4.15 6.05 7.72
CA HIS A 35 5.16 5.57 6.77
C HIS A 35 4.81 4.24 6.10
N TYR A 36 3.52 3.96 5.92
CA TYR A 36 3.04 2.75 5.27
C TYR A 36 3.41 2.72 3.78
N PHE A 37 3.64 3.87 3.16
CA PHE A 37 4.27 3.96 1.84
C PHE A 37 5.63 3.27 1.81
N LEU A 38 6.52 3.59 2.75
CA LEU A 38 7.83 2.93 2.83
C LEU A 38 7.66 1.44 3.16
N GLN A 39 6.78 1.11 4.10
CA GLN A 39 6.50 -0.27 4.49
C GLN A 39 6.12 -1.14 3.29
N TYR A 40 5.14 -0.70 2.49
CA TYR A 40 4.69 -1.53 1.38
C TYR A 40 5.73 -1.64 0.27
N HIS A 41 6.58 -0.64 0.06
CA HIS A 41 7.66 -0.72 -0.93
C HIS A 41 8.67 -1.80 -0.55
N ILE A 42 9.07 -1.84 0.72
CA ILE A 42 9.98 -2.87 1.24
C ILE A 42 9.34 -4.25 1.12
N TYR A 43 8.08 -4.41 1.51
CA TYR A 43 7.40 -5.69 1.42
C TYR A 43 7.16 -6.13 -0.03
N SER A 44 6.85 -5.18 -0.92
CA SER A 44 6.70 -5.45 -2.35
C SER A 44 8.01 -5.92 -2.96
N LEU A 45 9.14 -5.31 -2.60
CA LEU A 45 10.47 -5.78 -3.04
C LEU A 45 10.77 -7.19 -2.50
N ALA A 46 10.51 -7.44 -1.22
CA ALA A 46 10.71 -8.76 -0.62
C ALA A 46 9.86 -9.83 -1.34
N LEU A 47 8.58 -9.55 -1.60
CA LEU A 47 7.70 -10.43 -2.34
C LEU A 47 8.15 -10.61 -3.80
N HIS A 48 8.57 -9.53 -4.46
CA HIS A 48 9.11 -9.57 -5.82
C HIS A 48 10.33 -10.49 -5.93
N ARG A 49 11.32 -10.33 -5.03
CA ARG A 49 12.50 -11.20 -4.94
C ARG A 49 12.12 -12.64 -4.66
N TYR A 50 11.20 -12.86 -3.72
CA TYR A 50 10.71 -14.20 -3.38
C TYR A 50 10.06 -14.90 -4.57
N LEU A 51 9.16 -14.21 -5.29
CA LEU A 51 8.50 -14.77 -6.46
C LEU A 51 9.49 -15.07 -7.59
N ARG A 52 10.44 -14.16 -7.85
CA ARG A 52 11.55 -14.38 -8.80
C ARG A 52 12.35 -15.63 -8.45
N MET A 53 12.69 -15.82 -7.18
CA MET A 53 13.39 -17.01 -6.69
C MET A 53 12.57 -18.30 -6.86
N ARG A 54 11.25 -18.25 -6.64
CA ARG A 54 10.39 -19.44 -6.68
C ARG A 54 9.96 -19.84 -8.08
N LEU A 55 9.75 -18.88 -8.97
CA LEU A 55 9.19 -19.10 -10.30
C LEU A 55 10.26 -19.06 -11.41
N GLY A 56 11.44 -18.49 -11.13
CA GLY A 56 12.54 -18.37 -12.08
C GLY A 56 12.13 -17.59 -13.32
N ASP A 57 12.49 -18.10 -14.50
CA ASP A 57 12.21 -17.48 -15.80
C ASP A 57 10.71 -17.30 -16.10
N ARG A 58 9.84 -18.02 -15.38
CA ARG A 58 8.38 -17.87 -15.51
C ARG A 58 7.84 -16.65 -14.77
N TYR A 59 8.65 -15.98 -13.96
CA TYR A 59 8.21 -14.83 -13.20
C TYR A 59 8.09 -13.57 -14.07
N ASP A 60 6.86 -13.08 -14.19
CA ASP A 60 6.52 -11.78 -14.78
C ASP A 60 5.84 -10.90 -13.72
N TYR A 61 6.38 -9.70 -13.43
CA TYR A 61 5.82 -8.78 -12.44
C TYR A 61 4.40 -8.29 -12.82
N ARG A 62 4.16 -8.02 -14.11
CA ARG A 62 2.89 -7.49 -14.61
C ARG A 62 1.76 -8.51 -14.46
N GLN A 63 2.08 -9.79 -14.57
CA GLN A 63 1.12 -10.89 -14.48
C GLN A 63 0.98 -11.45 -13.06
N HIS A 64 2.09 -11.60 -12.32
CA HIS A 64 2.09 -12.33 -11.04
C HIS A 64 2.00 -11.43 -9.81
N PHE A 65 2.21 -10.12 -9.94
CA PHE A 65 2.09 -9.19 -8.81
C PHE A 65 0.83 -8.33 -8.94
N GLY A 66 -0.17 -8.62 -8.10
CA GLY A 66 -1.48 -7.95 -8.12
C GLY A 66 -1.57 -6.61 -7.38
N GLY A 67 -0.48 -6.11 -6.78
CA GLY A 67 -0.51 -4.90 -5.98
C GLY A 67 -0.56 -5.14 -4.46
N VAL A 68 -0.82 -4.08 -3.72
CA VAL A 68 -0.88 -4.00 -2.27
C VAL A 68 -2.24 -3.47 -1.83
N MET A 69 -2.72 -3.97 -0.70
CA MET A 69 -3.94 -3.49 -0.05
C MET A 69 -3.69 -3.32 1.45
N TYR A 70 -4.06 -2.15 1.97
CA TYR A 70 -4.05 -1.84 3.39
C TYR A 70 -5.49 -1.70 3.86
N LEU A 71 -5.90 -2.60 4.75
CA LEU A 71 -7.28 -2.75 5.20
C LEU A 71 -7.41 -2.21 6.62
N PHE A 72 -7.94 -1.00 6.73
CA PHE A 72 -8.22 -0.33 8.01
C PHE A 72 -9.63 -0.71 8.47
N PHE A 73 -9.73 -1.81 9.21
CA PHE A 73 -11.01 -2.46 9.53
C PHE A 73 -12.07 -1.55 10.14
N ARG A 74 -11.65 -0.51 10.89
CA ARG A 74 -12.57 0.43 11.53
C ARG A 74 -13.30 1.35 10.54
N GLY A 75 -12.78 1.47 9.32
CA GLY A 75 -13.39 2.22 8.22
C GLY A 75 -14.22 1.38 7.27
N MET A 76 -14.12 0.04 7.34
CA MET A 76 -14.84 -0.86 6.45
C MET A 76 -16.28 -1.02 6.95
N THR A 77 -17.20 -0.27 6.35
CA THR A 77 -18.59 -0.13 6.82
C THR A 77 -19.59 -1.07 6.14
N GLY A 78 -19.14 -2.00 5.29
CA GLY A 78 -19.97 -3.00 4.63
C GLY A 78 -19.48 -3.33 3.22
N PRO A 79 -19.97 -4.43 2.62
CA PRO A 79 -19.57 -4.83 1.26
C PRO A 79 -20.04 -3.87 0.17
N ASP A 80 -21.15 -3.16 0.41
CA ASP A 80 -21.74 -2.18 -0.53
C ASP A 80 -21.32 -0.73 -0.20
N ALA A 81 -20.35 -0.55 0.70
CA ALA A 81 -19.88 0.77 1.09
C ALA A 81 -18.96 1.35 0.02
N GLU A 82 -19.33 2.52 -0.51
CA GLU A 82 -18.54 3.29 -1.46
C GLU A 82 -17.94 4.52 -0.79
N ASP A 83 -16.70 4.86 -1.17
CA ASP A 83 -16.09 6.10 -0.74
C ASP A 83 -16.74 7.27 -1.49
N PRO A 84 -17.47 8.18 -0.80
CA PRO A 84 -18.16 9.29 -1.46
C PRO A 84 -17.19 10.28 -2.11
N THR A 85 -15.89 10.20 -1.79
CA THR A 85 -14.85 11.10 -2.29
C THR A 85 -14.03 10.49 -3.43
N GLN A 86 -14.20 9.19 -3.72
CA GLN A 86 -13.46 8.49 -4.77
C GLN A 86 -14.34 7.43 -5.46
N PRO A 87 -14.74 7.64 -6.73
CA PRO A 87 -15.49 6.66 -7.49
C PRO A 87 -14.80 5.30 -7.53
N GLY A 88 -15.51 4.23 -7.14
CA GLY A 88 -14.96 2.87 -7.05
C GLY A 88 -14.02 2.63 -5.86
N GLY A 89 -13.84 3.61 -4.99
CA GLY A 89 -13.13 3.46 -3.72
C GLY A 89 -14.00 2.79 -2.66
N VAL A 90 -13.36 2.11 -1.71
CA VAL A 90 -14.04 1.51 -0.55
C VAL A 90 -13.49 2.17 0.71
N PRO A 91 -14.34 2.68 1.62
CA PRO A 91 -13.89 3.31 2.85
C PRO A 91 -13.02 2.36 3.68
N GLY A 92 -11.92 2.89 4.22
CA GLY A 92 -10.95 2.12 5.00
C GLY A 92 -10.06 1.18 4.18
N VAL A 93 -10.12 1.22 2.84
CA VAL A 93 -9.27 0.39 1.96
C VAL A 93 -8.36 1.29 1.15
N PHE A 94 -7.06 1.19 1.39
CA PHE A 94 -6.05 1.76 0.51
C PHE A 94 -5.51 0.68 -0.42
N THR A 95 -5.40 0.97 -1.71
CA THR A 95 -4.77 0.08 -2.68
C THR A 95 -3.70 0.82 -3.47
N ASP A 96 -2.63 0.11 -3.82
CA ASP A 96 -1.60 0.62 -4.73
C ASP A 96 -0.97 -0.53 -5.49
N ARG A 97 -0.29 -0.21 -6.59
CA ARG A 97 0.61 -1.12 -7.28
C ARG A 97 1.91 -0.37 -7.59
N PRO A 98 2.96 -0.55 -6.76
CA PRO A 98 4.22 0.14 -7.00
C PRO A 98 4.74 -0.14 -8.43
N PRO A 99 5.20 0.85 -9.18
CA PRO A 99 5.76 0.63 -10.51
C PRO A 99 6.94 -0.35 -10.47
N ALA A 100 7.08 -1.18 -11.50
CA ALA A 100 8.15 -2.18 -11.58
C ALA A 100 9.55 -1.52 -11.55
N GLU A 101 9.63 -0.32 -12.08
CA GLU A 101 10.82 0.52 -12.14
C GLU A 101 11.25 0.96 -10.73
N VAL A 102 10.29 1.28 -9.86
CA VAL A 102 10.57 1.62 -8.45
C VAL A 102 11.12 0.41 -7.71
N LEU A 103 10.54 -0.78 -7.92
CA LEU A 103 11.05 -2.00 -7.29
C LEU A 103 12.44 -2.36 -7.81
N SER A 104 12.72 -2.14 -9.09
CA SER A 104 14.04 -2.39 -9.70
C SER A 104 15.10 -1.42 -9.16
N ALA A 105 14.74 -0.15 -8.96
CA ALA A 105 15.61 0.85 -8.33
C ALA A 105 15.90 0.48 -6.86
N LEU A 106 14.88 0.07 -6.10
CA LEU A 106 15.05 -0.40 -4.72
C LEU A 106 15.87 -1.70 -4.65
N ASP A 107 15.65 -2.65 -5.56
CA ASP A 107 16.45 -3.89 -5.69
C ASP A 107 17.94 -3.57 -5.82
N SER A 108 18.26 -2.61 -6.70
CA SER A 108 19.62 -2.16 -6.97
C SER A 108 20.24 -1.45 -5.76
N LEU A 109 19.47 -0.61 -5.06
CA LEU A 109 19.90 0.07 -3.84
C LEU A 109 20.27 -0.93 -2.74
N PHE A 110 19.42 -1.94 -2.51
CA PHE A 110 19.64 -2.96 -1.48
C PHE A 110 20.79 -3.92 -1.81
N ASP A 111 21.12 -4.11 -3.08
CA ASP A 111 22.28 -4.90 -3.52
C ASP A 111 23.60 -4.10 -3.47
N GLY A 112 23.59 -2.87 -2.96
CA GLY A 112 24.77 -1.99 -2.92
C GLY A 112 25.20 -1.44 -4.28
N ARG A 113 24.36 -1.62 -5.32
CA ARG A 113 24.60 -1.12 -6.69
C ARG A 113 24.06 0.29 -6.92
N GLY A 114 23.38 0.87 -5.92
CA GLY A 114 22.84 2.23 -5.96
C GLY A 114 23.82 3.34 -5.57
N GLY A 115 25.09 3.03 -5.31
CA GLY A 115 26.12 3.99 -4.91
C GLY A 115 27.24 4.11 -5.93
N ALA A 116 26.98 4.82 -7.03
CA ALA A 116 28.01 5.38 -7.91
C ALA A 116 27.40 6.55 -8.71
N ALA A 117 27.32 7.72 -8.09
CA ALA A 117 27.33 9.05 -8.69
C ALA A 117 27.40 10.10 -7.57
#